data_AF-A0A8S4QFK3-F1
#
_entry.id   AF-A0A8S4QFK3-F1
#
_cell.length_a   1.000
_cell.length_b   1.000
_cell.length_c   1.000
_cell.angle_alpha   90.00
_cell.angle_beta   90.00
_cell.angle_gamma   90.00
#
_symmetry.space_group_name_H-M   'P 1'
#
loop_
_entity.id
_entity.type
_entity.pdbx_description
1 polymer ?
#
loop_
_entity_poly.entity_id
_entity_poly.type
_entity_poly.pdbx_seq_one_letter_code
_entity_poly.pdbx_strand_id
1 'polypeptide(L)'
;MARINTDIKVITSDFGVYIEEIRQGKLVLELCLGRWEDFDSLKEDFSSWMKATQQFLKGELSVETSLQEKRDQLLKYQTKHEEILKKQGDLDNISGKAQGLLQTSHTITQLTTNYQALISMSKEILRKLESYYGDHDKYDMHQKEFITWSETTKLNLLTLQDGVASKDDVGTKLAKLQAMQS
;
A
#
# COMPACT_ATOMS: atom_id res chain seq x y z
N MET A 1 -7.32 77.34 24.94
CA MET A 1 -5.95 76.95 24.50
C MET A 1 -5.45 75.68 25.17
N ALA A 2 -5.34 75.60 26.51
CA ALA A 2 -4.84 74.39 27.20
C ALA A 2 -5.67 73.12 26.93
N ARG A 3 -7.00 73.20 26.98
CA ARG A 3 -7.89 72.05 26.74
C ARG A 3 -7.77 71.50 25.31
N ILE A 4 -7.77 72.37 24.30
CA ILE A 4 -7.57 72.00 22.89
C ILE A 4 -6.23 71.28 22.69
N ASN A 5 -5.16 71.74 23.35
CA ASN A 5 -3.84 71.10 23.26
C ASN A 5 -3.82 69.72 23.91
N THR A 6 -4.58 69.52 24.99
CA THR A 6 -4.79 68.20 25.60
C THR A 6 -5.59 67.28 24.68
N ASP A 7 -6.69 67.78 24.10
CA ASP A 7 -7.54 66.99 23.19
C ASP A 7 -6.77 66.55 21.94
N ILE A 8 -5.95 67.44 21.36
CA ILE A 8 -5.05 67.12 20.23
C ILE A 8 -4.05 66.02 20.60
N LYS A 9 -3.47 66.07 21.81
CA LYS A 9 -2.53 65.03 22.28
C LYS A 9 -3.20 63.67 22.43
N VAL A 10 -4.40 63.63 23.01
CA VAL A 10 -5.17 62.39 23.19
C VAL A 10 -5.50 61.79 21.82
N ILE A 11 -6.09 62.58 20.93
CA ILE A 11 -6.44 62.13 19.57
C ILE A 11 -5.20 61.62 18.82
N THR A 12 -4.08 62.32 18.89
CA THR A 12 -2.83 61.89 18.23
C THR A 12 -2.31 60.56 18.80
N SER A 13 -2.40 60.38 20.12
CA SER A 13 -2.05 59.12 20.78
C SER A 13 -2.95 57.98 20.32
N ASP A 14 -4.26 58.18 20.33
CA ASP A 14 -5.24 57.17 19.94
C ASP A 14 -5.07 56.77 18.47
N PHE A 15 -4.88 57.74 17.57
CA PHE A 15 -4.54 57.45 16.17
C PHE A 15 -3.25 56.64 16.03
N GLY A 16 -2.22 56.94 16.83
CA GLY A 16 -0.99 56.16 16.86
C GLY A 16 -1.22 54.71 17.27
N VAL A 17 -2.05 54.48 18.29
CA VAL A 17 -2.46 53.13 18.72
C VAL A 17 -3.22 52.41 17.62
N TYR A 18 -4.22 53.05 17.00
CA TYR A 18 -4.99 52.44 15.91
C TYR A 18 -4.12 52.07 14.70
N ILE A 19 -3.14 52.90 14.33
CA ILE A 19 -2.21 52.58 13.24
C ILE A 19 -1.42 51.31 13.58
N GLU A 20 -0.94 51.19 14.82
CA GLU A 20 -0.19 50.00 15.23
C GLU A 20 -1.09 48.75 15.29
N GLU A 21 -2.32 48.85 15.79
CA GLU A 21 -3.29 47.76 15.76
C GLU A 21 -3.60 47.28 14.34
N ILE A 22 -3.80 48.21 13.39
CA ILE A 22 -4.00 47.87 11.98
C ILE A 22 -2.77 47.18 11.41
N ARG A 23 -1.57 47.66 11.73
CA ARG A 23 -0.30 47.06 11.28
C ARG A 23 -0.15 45.63 11.80
N GLN A 24 -0.48 45.40 13.08
CA GLN A 24 -0.45 44.07 13.69
C GLN A 24 -1.51 43.15 13.07
N GLY A 25 -2.73 43.65 12.87
CA GLY A 25 -3.80 42.90 12.20
C GLY A 25 -3.41 42.48 10.79
N LYS A 26 -2.80 43.39 10.01
CA LYS A 26 -2.26 43.09 8.68
C LYS A 26 -1.20 41.99 8.72
N LEU A 27 -0.24 42.08 9.65
CA LEU A 27 0.81 41.07 9.79
C LEU A 27 0.24 39.69 10.11
N VAL A 28 -0.74 39.62 11.01
CA VAL A 28 -1.42 38.36 11.35
C VAL A 28 -2.13 37.78 10.14
N LEU A 29 -2.82 38.60 9.36
CA LEU A 29 -3.50 38.15 8.14
C LEU A 29 -2.51 37.60 7.09
N GLU A 30 -1.39 38.28 6.86
CA GLU A 30 -0.34 37.81 5.95
C GLU A 30 0.25 36.46 6.39
N LEU A 31 0.50 36.29 7.70
CA LEU A 31 0.96 35.01 8.26
C LEU A 31 -0.09 33.90 8.14
N CYS A 32 -1.37 34.22 8.38
CA CYS A 32 -2.46 33.26 8.21
C CYS A 32 -2.60 32.81 6.76
N LEU A 33 -2.48 33.75 5.81
CA LEU A 33 -2.53 33.44 4.39
C LEU A 33 -1.41 32.48 3.98
N GLY A 34 -0.16 32.77 4.36
CA GLY A 34 0.97 31.88 4.04
C GLY A 34 0.82 30.47 4.64
N ARG A 35 0.32 30.37 5.88
CA ARG A 35 0.01 29.05 6.48
C ARG A 35 -1.07 28.28 5.72
N TRP A 36 -2.05 29.01 5.18
CA TRP A 36 -3.14 28.41 4.40
C TRP A 36 -2.63 27.89 3.05
N GLU A 37 -1.79 28.66 2.37
CA GLU A 37 -1.13 28.26 1.12
C GLU A 37 -0.26 27.00 1.31
N ASP A 38 0.56 26.97 2.36
CA ASP A 38 1.35 25.79 2.73
C ASP A 38 0.48 24.55 2.95
N PHE A 39 -0.63 24.72 3.68
CA PHE A 39 -1.56 23.63 3.97
C PHE A 39 -2.24 23.10 2.71
N ASP A 40 -2.73 24.00 1.85
CA ASP A 40 -3.40 23.63 0.62
C ASP A 40 -2.44 22.91 -0.34
N SER A 41 -1.19 23.37 -0.47
CA SER A 41 -0.16 22.69 -1.26
C SER A 41 0.11 21.27 -0.76
N LEU A 42 0.35 21.09 0.54
CA LEU A 42 0.62 19.76 1.11
C LEU A 42 -0.57 18.80 0.94
N LYS A 43 -1.79 19.33 1.09
CA LYS A 43 -3.03 18.58 0.88
C LYS A 43 -3.15 18.10 -0.58
N GLU A 44 -2.87 18.97 -1.53
CA GLU A 44 -2.94 18.64 -2.96
C GLU A 44 -1.90 17.60 -3.36
N ASP A 45 -0.67 17.75 -2.88
CA ASP A 45 0.42 16.80 -3.11
C ASP A 45 0.07 15.41 -2.56
N PHE A 46 -0.40 15.35 -1.31
CA PHE A 46 -0.81 14.10 -0.67
C PHE A 46 -1.99 13.45 -1.38
N SER A 47 -2.98 14.24 -1.79
CA SER A 47 -4.15 13.77 -2.54
C SER A 47 -3.76 13.21 -3.91
N SER A 48 -2.81 13.86 -4.59
CA SER A 48 -2.30 13.42 -5.89
C SER A 48 -1.51 12.12 -5.76
N TRP A 49 -0.65 12.01 -4.74
CA TRP A 49 0.07 10.78 -4.42
C TRP A 49 -0.88 9.62 -4.09
N MET A 50 -1.94 9.87 -3.31
CA MET A 50 -2.96 8.84 -3.01
C MET A 50 -3.64 8.35 -4.29
N LYS A 51 -4.03 9.25 -5.20
CA LYS A 51 -4.65 8.88 -6.48
C LYS A 51 -3.72 8.03 -7.35
N ALA A 52 -2.46 8.45 -7.48
CA ALA A 52 -1.47 7.69 -8.25
C ALA A 52 -1.22 6.29 -7.66
N THR A 53 -1.09 6.21 -6.33
CA THR A 53 -0.91 4.93 -5.63
C THR A 53 -2.16 4.04 -5.75
N GLN A 54 -3.36 4.61 -5.70
CA GLN A 54 -4.58 3.86 -5.92
C GLN A 54 -4.65 3.29 -7.35
N GLN A 55 -4.23 4.05 -8.36
CA GLN A 55 -4.18 3.58 -9.74
C GLN A 55 -3.17 2.43 -9.89
N PHE A 56 -1.98 2.58 -9.31
CA PHE A 56 -0.97 1.53 -9.27
C PHE A 56 -1.53 0.22 -8.68
N LEU A 57 -2.15 0.32 -7.50
CA LEU A 57 -2.71 -0.85 -6.81
C LEU A 57 -3.83 -1.54 -7.63
N LYS A 58 -4.61 -0.78 -8.41
CA LYS A 58 -5.67 -1.33 -9.26
C LYS A 58 -5.18 -1.88 -10.60
N GLY A 59 -4.10 -1.33 -11.14
CA GLY A 59 -3.65 -1.62 -12.51
C GLY A 59 -2.82 -2.88 -12.70
N GLU A 60 -2.15 -3.37 -11.65
CA GLU A 60 -1.05 -4.35 -11.80
C GLU A 60 -1.35 -5.76 -11.30
N LEU A 61 -2.61 -6.12 -11.05
CA LEU A 61 -3.01 -7.51 -10.84
C LEU A 61 -3.19 -8.23 -12.19
N SER A 62 -2.19 -8.22 -13.07
CA SER A 62 -2.11 -9.19 -14.16
C SER A 62 -1.69 -10.54 -13.59
N VAL A 63 -2.34 -11.61 -14.05
CA VAL A 63 -1.98 -12.98 -13.70
C VAL A 63 -0.71 -13.33 -14.47
N GLU A 64 0.44 -13.02 -13.89
CA GLU A 64 1.74 -13.39 -14.45
C GLU A 64 1.82 -14.92 -14.61
N THR A 65 2.49 -15.39 -15.67
CA THR A 65 2.49 -16.81 -16.05
C THR A 65 3.68 -17.57 -15.46
N SER A 66 4.76 -16.87 -15.07
CA SER A 66 5.92 -17.51 -14.42
C SER A 66 6.00 -17.25 -12.91
N LEU A 67 6.63 -18.19 -12.18
CA LEU A 67 6.88 -18.07 -10.74
C LEU A 67 7.80 -16.88 -10.41
N GLN A 68 8.75 -16.57 -11.29
CA GLN A 68 9.71 -15.49 -11.10
C GLN A 68 9.04 -14.11 -11.19
N GLU A 69 8.21 -13.89 -12.23
CA GLU A 69 7.44 -12.65 -12.39
C GLU A 69 6.50 -12.40 -11.20
N LYS A 70 5.88 -13.44 -10.65
CA LYS A 70 5.05 -13.33 -9.45
C LYS A 70 5.84 -12.97 -8.19
N ARG A 71 7.07 -13.49 -8.02
CA ARG A 71 7.95 -13.12 -6.90
C ARG A 71 8.35 -11.65 -7.00
N ASP A 72 8.71 -11.21 -8.20
CA ASP A 72 9.07 -9.82 -8.46
C ASP A 72 7.87 -8.88 -8.24
N GLN A 73 6.67 -9.31 -8.66
CA GLN A 73 5.41 -8.61 -8.37
C GLN A 73 5.15 -8.52 -6.86
N LEU A 74 5.29 -9.62 -6.11
CA LEU A 74 5.10 -9.62 -4.65
C LEU A 74 6.06 -8.64 -3.97
N LEU A 75 7.36 -8.68 -4.30
CA LEU A 75 8.36 -7.78 -3.74
C LEU A 75 8.04 -6.31 -4.06
N LYS A 76 7.60 -6.04 -5.30
CA LYS A 76 7.18 -4.71 -5.72
C LYS A 76 6.00 -4.19 -4.90
N TYR A 77 4.98 -5.02 -4.69
CA TYR A 77 3.81 -4.66 -3.89
C TYR A 77 4.13 -4.53 -2.40
N GLN A 78 5.06 -5.33 -1.86
CA GLN A 78 5.54 -5.20 -0.49
C GLN A 78 6.28 -3.87 -0.30
N THR A 79 7.19 -3.54 -1.21
CA THR A 79 7.90 -2.24 -1.22
C THR A 79 6.91 -1.08 -1.30
N LYS A 80 5.90 -1.19 -2.17
CA LYS A 80 4.85 -0.17 -2.28
C LYS A 80 4.02 -0.05 -0.99
N HIS A 81 3.71 -1.17 -0.34
CA HIS A 81 3.00 -1.18 0.94
C HIS A 81 3.80 -0.46 2.03
N GLU A 82 5.10 -0.71 2.12
CA GLU A 82 5.97 0.01 3.06
C GLU A 82 6.03 1.51 2.77
N GLU A 83 6.11 1.91 1.50
CA GLU A 83 6.03 3.32 1.09
C GLU A 83 4.72 3.94 1.55
N ILE A 84 3.60 3.22 1.36
CA ILE A 84 2.28 3.66 1.82
C ILE A 84 2.33 3.89 3.32
N LEU A 85 2.78 2.93 4.13
CA LEU A 85 2.81 3.08 5.59
C LEU A 85 3.68 4.25 6.06
N LYS A 86 4.82 4.51 5.40
CA LYS A 86 5.71 5.64 5.71
C LYS A 86 5.05 7.00 5.48
N LYS A 87 4.08 7.08 4.56
CA LYS A 87 3.30 8.31 4.29
C LYS A 87 2.35 8.70 5.41
N GLN A 88 2.21 7.91 6.47
CA GLN A 88 1.48 8.32 7.68
C GLN A 88 2.06 9.61 8.27
N GLY A 89 3.40 9.78 8.25
CA GLY A 89 4.03 11.00 8.77
C GLY A 89 3.62 12.27 8.03
N ASP A 90 3.38 12.17 6.71
CA ASP A 90 2.90 13.29 5.90
C ASP A 90 1.45 13.65 6.29
N LEU A 91 0.60 12.65 6.53
CA LEU A 91 -0.77 12.86 7.00
C LEU A 91 -0.80 13.52 8.39
N ASP A 92 0.08 13.09 9.30
CA ASP A 92 0.20 13.67 10.64
C ASP A 92 0.65 15.13 10.57
N ASN A 93 1.60 15.45 9.69
CA ASN A 93 2.05 16.82 9.44
C ASN A 93 0.91 17.71 8.87
N ILE A 94 0.15 17.20 7.90
CA ILE A 94 -1.02 17.91 7.33
C ILE A 94 -2.07 18.15 8.41
N SER A 95 -2.34 17.16 9.27
CA SER A 95 -3.26 17.28 10.40
C SER A 95 -2.81 18.33 11.41
N GLY A 96 -1.51 18.38 11.74
CA GLY A 96 -0.94 19.39 12.63
C GLY A 96 -1.09 20.82 12.08
N LYS A 97 -0.83 21.01 10.79
CA LYS A 97 -1.02 22.31 10.11
C LYS A 97 -2.49 22.72 10.07
N ALA A 98 -3.40 21.80 9.77
CA ALA A 98 -4.85 22.06 9.82
C ALA A 98 -5.32 22.51 11.21
N GLN A 99 -4.86 21.85 12.28
CA GLN A 99 -5.23 22.23 13.63
C GLN A 99 -4.78 23.66 13.97
N GLY A 100 -3.59 24.06 13.50
CA GLY A 100 -3.07 25.42 13.65
C GLY A 100 -3.87 26.49 12.89
N LEU A 101 -4.69 26.09 11.91
CA LEU A 101 -5.57 26.98 11.16
C LEU A 101 -6.99 27.05 11.73
N LEU A 102 -7.29 26.30 12.81
CA LEU A 102 -8.61 26.24 13.48
C LEU A 102 -9.80 25.98 12.53
N GLN A 103 -9.51 25.41 11.38
CA GLN A 103 -10.45 25.10 10.32
C GLN A 103 -10.07 23.71 9.79
N THR A 104 -10.98 23.06 9.05
CA THR A 104 -10.70 21.83 8.28
C THR A 104 -10.70 20.49 9.02
N SER A 105 -11.50 20.29 10.08
CA SER A 105 -11.69 18.96 10.69
C SER A 105 -12.29 17.95 9.70
N HIS A 106 -13.21 18.40 8.85
CA HIS A 106 -13.86 17.56 7.84
C HIS A 106 -12.88 17.09 6.75
N THR A 107 -12.05 17.99 6.23
CA THR A 107 -11.05 17.69 5.21
C THR A 107 -10.02 16.68 5.71
N ILE A 108 -9.49 16.87 6.92
CA ILE A 108 -8.56 15.93 7.53
C ILE A 108 -9.21 14.56 7.72
N THR A 109 -10.44 14.51 8.23
CA THR A 109 -11.19 13.26 8.38
C THR A 109 -11.34 12.52 7.05
N GLN A 110 -11.65 13.25 5.97
CA GLN A 110 -11.77 12.67 4.63
C GLN A 110 -10.45 12.12 4.10
N LEU A 111 -9.35 12.89 4.23
CA LEU A 111 -8.00 12.43 3.85
C LEU A 111 -7.61 11.17 4.60
N THR A 112 -7.81 11.16 5.93
CA THR A 112 -7.51 10.01 6.78
C THR A 112 -8.33 8.80 6.36
N THR A 113 -9.63 8.96 6.11
CA THR A 113 -10.50 7.85 5.67
C THR A 113 -10.02 7.27 4.34
N ASN A 114 -9.73 8.13 3.37
CA ASN A 114 -9.24 7.71 2.05
C ASN A 114 -7.89 6.98 2.14
N TYR A 115 -6.99 7.49 2.99
CA TYR A 115 -5.68 6.89 3.20
C TYR A 115 -5.79 5.53 3.91
N GLN A 116 -6.66 5.37 4.90
CA GLN A 116 -6.93 4.07 5.53
C GLN A 116 -7.54 3.05 4.56
N ALA A 117 -8.43 3.51 3.66
CA ALA A 117 -8.94 2.67 2.58
C ALA A 117 -7.82 2.22 1.62
N LEU A 118 -6.86 3.10 1.31
CA LEU A 118 -5.69 2.79 0.50
C LEU A 118 -4.80 1.73 1.15
N ILE A 119 -4.51 1.87 2.46
CA ILE A 119 -3.77 0.87 3.25
C ILE A 119 -4.50 -0.48 3.18
N SER A 120 -5.81 -0.48 3.40
CA SER A 120 -6.63 -1.69 3.40
C SER A 120 -6.62 -2.38 2.05
N MET A 121 -6.74 -1.62 0.95
CA MET A 121 -6.64 -2.14 -0.40
C MET A 121 -5.27 -2.76 -0.66
N SER A 122 -4.18 -2.09 -0.25
CA SER A 122 -2.82 -2.61 -0.39
C SER A 122 -2.62 -3.94 0.37
N LYS A 123 -3.12 -4.05 1.61
CA LYS A 123 -3.07 -5.29 2.39
C LYS A 123 -3.83 -6.43 1.74
N GLU A 124 -5.03 -6.16 1.21
CA GLU A 124 -5.82 -7.19 0.55
C GLU A 124 -5.16 -7.68 -0.74
N ILE A 125 -4.50 -6.79 -1.49
CA ILE A 125 -3.73 -7.18 -2.68
C ILE A 125 -2.55 -8.07 -2.30
N LEU A 126 -1.79 -7.69 -1.27
CA LEU A 126 -0.69 -8.52 -0.75
C LEU A 126 -1.17 -9.91 -0.34
N ARG A 127 -2.26 -9.98 0.44
CA ARG A 127 -2.85 -11.26 0.86
C ARG A 127 -3.24 -12.15 -0.33
N LYS A 128 -3.78 -11.55 -1.39
CA LYS A 128 -4.13 -12.27 -2.63
C LYS A 128 -2.88 -12.79 -3.35
N LEU A 129 -1.85 -11.96 -3.48
CA LEU A 129 -0.57 -12.36 -4.10
C LEU A 129 0.10 -13.50 -3.32
N GLU A 130 0.12 -13.41 -1.99
CA GLU A 130 0.65 -14.46 -1.11
C GLU A 130 -0.14 -15.78 -1.25
N SER A 131 -1.48 -15.71 -1.31
CA SER A 131 -2.32 -16.89 -1.56
C SER A 131 -2.02 -17.54 -2.91
N TYR A 132 -1.95 -16.75 -3.98
CA TYR A 132 -1.64 -17.27 -5.32
C TYR A 132 -0.25 -17.91 -5.38
N TYR A 133 0.70 -17.39 -4.62
CA TYR A 133 2.03 -17.98 -4.52
C TYR A 133 1.99 -19.31 -3.76
N GLY A 134 1.30 -19.37 -2.61
CA GLY A 134 1.15 -20.61 -1.84
C GLY A 134 0.42 -21.71 -2.59
N ASP A 135 -0.59 -21.37 -3.40
CA ASP A 135 -1.31 -22.32 -4.25
C ASP A 135 -0.42 -22.85 -5.39
N HIS A 136 0.43 -21.99 -5.96
CA HIS A 136 1.38 -22.42 -7.00
C HIS A 136 2.51 -23.29 -6.45
N ASP A 137 3.02 -23.00 -5.25
CA ASP A 137 4.04 -23.83 -4.61
C ASP A 137 3.54 -25.28 -4.40
N LYS A 138 2.28 -25.42 -3.97
CA LYS A 138 1.60 -26.73 -3.89
C LYS A 138 1.40 -27.36 -5.26
N TYR A 139 1.01 -26.58 -6.27
CA TYR A 139 0.85 -27.08 -7.63
C TYR A 139 2.17 -27.63 -8.20
N ASP A 140 3.28 -26.90 -8.03
CA ASP A 140 4.62 -27.32 -8.48
C ASP A 140 5.09 -28.59 -7.74
N MET A 141 4.80 -28.69 -6.44
CA MET A 141 5.04 -29.92 -5.66
C MET A 141 4.27 -31.11 -6.24
N HIS A 142 2.96 -30.98 -6.46
CA HIS A 142 2.14 -32.04 -7.04
C HIS A 142 2.56 -32.41 -8.47
N GLN A 143 2.98 -31.43 -9.26
CA GLN A 143 3.50 -31.67 -10.60
C GLN A 143 4.80 -32.50 -10.54
N LYS A 144 5.73 -32.18 -9.62
CA LYS A 144 6.96 -32.95 -9.42
C LYS A 144 6.68 -34.37 -8.91
N GLU A 145 5.75 -34.53 -7.97
CA GLU A 145 5.30 -35.84 -7.48
C GLU A 145 4.74 -36.68 -8.64
N PHE A 146 3.87 -36.08 -9.47
CA PHE A 146 3.29 -36.76 -10.62
C PHE A 146 4.33 -37.18 -11.67
N ILE A 147 5.28 -36.30 -12.00
CA ILE A 147 6.38 -36.63 -12.92
C ILE A 147 7.21 -37.79 -12.36
N THR A 148 7.60 -37.70 -11.09
CA THR A 148 8.39 -38.75 -10.42
C THR A 148 7.64 -40.08 -10.40
N TRP A 149 6.34 -40.06 -10.09
CA TRP A 149 5.50 -41.24 -10.13
C TRP A 149 5.40 -41.82 -11.53
N SER A 150 5.22 -40.99 -12.56
CA SER A 150 5.15 -41.43 -13.96
C SER A 150 6.45 -42.07 -14.42
N GLU A 151 7.60 -41.46 -14.12
CA GLU A 151 8.93 -41.98 -14.43
C GLU A 151 9.20 -43.29 -13.70
N THR A 152 8.88 -43.35 -12.40
CA THR A 152 9.02 -44.57 -11.59
C THR A 152 8.15 -45.70 -12.12
N THR A 153 6.90 -45.39 -12.51
CA THR A 153 5.97 -46.38 -13.08
C THR A 153 6.49 -46.90 -14.42
N LYS A 154 6.98 -46.01 -15.31
CA LYS A 154 7.60 -46.41 -16.58
C LYS A 154 8.82 -47.31 -16.37
N LEU A 155 9.71 -46.93 -15.44
CA LEU A 155 10.88 -47.74 -15.06
C LEU A 155 10.46 -49.11 -14.54
N ASN A 156 9.49 -49.17 -13.63
CA ASN A 156 8.97 -50.43 -13.11
C ASN A 156 8.40 -51.31 -14.23
N LEU A 157 7.59 -50.76 -15.15
CA LEU A 157 7.05 -51.51 -16.28
C LEU A 157 8.15 -52.06 -17.21
N LEU A 158 9.20 -51.28 -17.48
CA LEU A 158 10.36 -51.73 -18.26
C LEU A 158 11.11 -52.88 -17.56
N THR A 159 11.36 -52.76 -16.25
CA THR A 159 12.00 -53.86 -15.49
C THR A 159 11.16 -55.13 -15.45
N LEU A 160 9.82 -55.02 -15.45
CA LEU A 160 8.95 -56.18 -15.56
C LEU A 160 8.93 -56.75 -16.99
N GLN A 161 9.22 -55.95 -18.02
CA GLN A 161 9.33 -56.42 -19.39
C GLN A 161 10.63 -57.22 -19.63
N ASP A 162 11.73 -56.85 -18.98
CA ASP A 162 13.05 -57.51 -19.12
C ASP A 162 13.22 -58.78 -18.24
N GLY A 163 12.31 -59.02 -17.29
CA GLY A 163 12.31 -60.22 -16.45
C GLY A 163 11.87 -61.47 -17.22
N VAL A 164 12.81 -62.38 -17.48
CA VAL A 164 12.61 -63.68 -18.13
C VAL A 164 11.52 -64.50 -17.42
N ALA A 165 10.51 -64.90 -18.19
CA ALA A 165 9.30 -65.56 -17.74
C ALA A 165 9.56 -66.86 -16.94
N SER A 166 9.42 -66.78 -15.62
CA SER A 166 9.16 -67.92 -14.73
C SER A 166 7.81 -67.72 -14.03
N LYS A 167 7.12 -68.79 -13.65
CA LYS A 167 5.76 -68.75 -13.10
C LYS A 167 5.66 -67.94 -11.79
N ASP A 168 6.72 -67.90 -11.00
CA ASP A 168 6.84 -67.05 -9.80
C ASP A 168 6.99 -65.56 -10.15
N ASP A 169 7.60 -65.25 -11.29
CA ASP A 169 7.85 -63.89 -11.79
C ASP A 169 6.54 -63.21 -12.26
N VAL A 170 5.60 -64.00 -12.78
CA VAL A 170 4.24 -63.53 -13.14
C VAL A 170 3.44 -63.15 -11.88
N GLY A 171 3.58 -63.91 -10.79
CA GLY A 171 2.92 -63.62 -9.51
C GLY A 171 3.44 -62.32 -8.87
N THR A 172 4.75 -62.08 -8.97
CA THR A 172 5.36 -60.82 -8.48
C THR A 172 5.00 -59.62 -9.35
N LYS A 173 4.90 -59.81 -10.68
CA LYS A 173 4.40 -58.79 -11.63
C LYS A 173 2.96 -58.38 -11.33
N LEU A 174 2.08 -59.35 -11.07
CA LEU A 174 0.68 -59.09 -10.74
C LEU A 174 0.52 -58.33 -9.42
N ALA A 175 1.27 -58.73 -8.38
CA ALA A 175 1.25 -58.06 -7.08
C ALA A 175 1.76 -56.60 -7.16
N LYS A 176 2.81 -56.34 -7.94
CA LYS A 176 3.32 -54.96 -8.17
C LYS A 176 2.34 -54.09 -8.95
N LEU A 177 1.62 -54.65 -9.93
CA LEU A 177 0.59 -53.91 -10.68
C LEU A 177 -0.64 -53.59 -9.81
N GLN A 178 -1.07 -54.49 -8.94
CA GLN A 178 -2.16 -54.24 -8.00
C GLN A 178 -1.79 -53.16 -6.96
N ALA A 179 -0.54 -53.13 -6.50
CA ALA A 179 -0.05 -52.09 -5.60
C ALA A 179 0.08 -50.71 -6.27
N MET A 180 0.21 -50.63 -7.60
CA MET A 180 0.19 -49.37 -8.35
C MET A 180 -1.22 -48.82 -8.62
N GLN A 181 -2.27 -49.62 -8.37
CA GLN A 181 -3.68 -49.23 -8.55
C GLN A 181 -4.38 -48.75 -7.25
N SER A 182 -3.72 -48.86 -6.09
CA SER A 182 -4.19 -48.37 -4.79
C SER A 182 -3.51 -47.06 -4.43
#